data_AF-A0A4Q5T292-F1
#
_entry.id   AF-A0A4Q5T292-F1
#
_cell.length_a   1.000
_cell.length_b   1.000
_cell.length_c   1.000
_cell.angle_alpha   90.00
_cell.angle_beta   90.00
_cell.angle_gamma   90.00
#
_symmetry.space_group_name_H-M   'P 1'
#
loop_
_entity.id
_entity.type
_entity.pdbx_description
1 polymer ?
#
loop_
_entity_poly.entity_id
_entity_poly.type
_entity_poly.pdbx_seq_one_letter_code
_entity_poly.pdbx_strand_id
1 'polypeptide(L)' 'GAQGSAMLDQVLSASAIGGPERVRAQMAAFIEKTGADELMIASAMFDHEARKKSLTLAAKAMRGL' A
#
# COMPACT_ATOMS: atom_id res chain seq x y z
N GLY A 1 -7.18 -2.06 -23.51
CA GLY A 1 -6.24 -2.82 -24.35
C GLY A 1 -5.02 -3.23 -23.53
N ALA A 2 -4.24 -4.22 -23.98
CA ALA A 2 -3.10 -4.78 -23.22
C ALA A 2 -2.10 -3.73 -22.70
N GLN A 3 -1.84 -2.67 -23.48
CA GLN A 3 -0.95 -1.56 -23.10
C GLN A 3 -1.44 -0.78 -21.87
N GLY A 4 -2.75 -0.56 -21.75
CA GLY A 4 -3.34 0.10 -20.60
C GLY A 4 -3.25 -0.72 -19.31
N SER A 5 -3.35 -2.06 -19.42
CA SER A 5 -3.19 -2.96 -18.28
C SER A 5 -1.75 -2.94 -17.76
N ALA A 6 -0.77 -3.02 -18.66
CA ALA A 6 0.65 -3.00 -18.27
C ALA A 6 1.05 -1.67 -17.60
N MET A 7 0.52 -0.54 -18.07
CA MET A 7 0.77 0.76 -17.44
C MET A 7 0.15 0.84 -16.03
N LEU A 8 -1.07 0.34 -15.85
CA LEU A 8 -1.72 0.27 -14.53
C LEU A 8 -0.94 -0.64 -13.58
N ASP A 9 -0.46 -1.79 -14.04
CA ASP A 9 0.34 -2.70 -13.23
C ASP A 9 1.64 -2.05 -12.75
N GLN A 10 2.31 -1.25 -13.60
CA GLN A 10 3.49 -0.51 -13.18
C GLN A 10 3.16 0.56 -12.14
N VAL A 11 2.09 1.32 -12.32
CA VAL A 11 1.66 2.36 -11.37
C VAL A 11 1.25 1.73 -10.03
N LEU A 12 0.56 0.59 -10.07
CA LEU A 12 0.07 -0.12 -8.88
C LEU A 12 1.13 -1.00 -8.22
N SER A 13 2.31 -1.15 -8.83
CA SER A 13 3.39 -2.02 -8.32
C SER A 13 3.92 -1.62 -6.93
N ALA A 14 3.71 -0.36 -6.52
CA ALA A 14 4.05 0.16 -5.19
C ALA A 14 2.80 0.49 -4.36
N SER A 15 1.66 -0.14 -4.65
CA SER A 15 0.40 0.08 -3.92
C SER A 15 0.04 -1.09 -3.00
N ALA A 16 -0.43 -0.77 -1.80
CA ALA A 16 -1.04 -1.74 -0.87
C ALA A 16 -2.53 -1.42 -0.71
N ILE A 17 -3.41 -2.29 -1.24
CA ILE A 17 -4.86 -2.03 -1.36
C ILE A 17 -5.65 -3.25 -0.92
N GLY A 18 -6.58 -3.04 0.01
CA GLY A 18 -7.51 -4.06 0.48
C GLY A 18 -7.70 -4.03 2.00
N GLY A 19 -8.09 -5.18 2.55
CA GLY A 19 -8.18 -5.36 4.01
C GLY A 19 -6.81 -5.42 4.69
N PRO A 20 -6.77 -5.38 6.04
CA PRO A 20 -5.53 -5.29 6.82
C PRO A 20 -4.50 -6.37 6.51
N GLU A 21 -4.93 -7.64 6.41
CA GLU A 21 -4.03 -8.77 6.10
C GLU A 21 -3.36 -8.63 4.74
N ARG A 22 -4.12 -8.20 3.73
CA ARG A 22 -3.60 -7.98 2.38
C ARG A 22 -2.62 -6.82 2.35
N VAL A 23 -2.94 -5.73 3.04
CA VAL A 23 -2.05 -4.57 3.16
C VAL A 23 -0.74 -4.99 3.84
N ARG A 24 -0.80 -5.74 4.94
CA ARG A 24 0.39 -6.27 5.63
C ARG A 24 1.27 -7.11 4.70
N ALA A 25 0.68 -8.07 3.99
CA ALA A 25 1.42 -8.95 3.07
C ALA A 25 2.07 -8.16 1.93
N GLN A 26 1.36 -7.19 1.35
CA GLN A 26 1.88 -6.36 0.26
C GLN A 26 3.01 -5.44 0.73
N MET A 27 2.90 -4.86 1.93
CA MET A 27 3.99 -4.05 2.52
C MET A 27 5.23 -4.89 2.78
N ALA A 28 5.08 -6.09 3.34
CA ALA A 28 6.19 -7.02 3.58
C ALA A 28 6.91 -7.39 2.28
N ALA A 29 6.16 -7.80 1.25
CA ALA A 29 6.71 -8.16 -0.05
C ALA A 29 7.43 -6.98 -0.72
N PHE A 30 6.92 -5.76 -0.54
CA PHE A 30 7.56 -4.56 -1.06
C PHE A 30 8.88 -4.26 -0.34
N ILE A 31 8.93 -4.38 0.99
CA ILE A 31 10.15 -4.23 1.79
C ILE A 31 11.18 -5.28 1.37
N GLU A 32 10.81 -6.56 1.32
CA GLU A 32 11.70 -7.65 0.93
C GLU A 32 12.30 -7.42 -0.47
N LYS A 33 11.48 -6.97 -1.42
CA LYS A 33 11.92 -6.70 -2.80
C LYS A 33 12.88 -5.52 -2.91
N THR A 34 12.68 -4.49 -2.10
CA THR A 34 13.39 -3.20 -2.24
C THR A 34 14.54 -3.03 -1.24
N GLY A 35 14.52 -3.77 -0.13
CA GLY A 35 15.43 -3.58 0.99
C GLY A 35 15.17 -2.30 1.79
N ALA A 36 14.00 -1.67 1.63
CA ALA A 36 13.68 -0.41 2.30
C ALA A 36 13.53 -0.59 3.82
N ASP A 37 14.17 0.27 4.59
CA ASP A 37 14.04 0.35 6.05
C ASP A 37 12.89 1.27 6.51
N GLU A 38 12.39 2.12 5.61
CA GLU A 38 11.24 3.01 5.82
C GLU A 38 10.26 2.97 4.64
N LEU A 39 8.95 3.06 4.94
CA LEU A 39 7.90 3.24 3.94
C LEU A 39 7.15 4.57 4.15
N MET A 40 7.27 5.49 3.20
CA MET A 40 6.43 6.69 3.14
C MET A 40 5.07 6.36 2.51
N ILE A 41 3.99 6.56 3.25
CA ILE A 41 2.63 6.19 2.79
C ILE A 41 1.88 7.42 2.28
N ALA A 42 1.55 7.42 0.99
CA ALA A 42 0.62 8.39 0.39
C ALA A 42 -0.81 7.86 0.42
N SER A 43 -1.78 8.71 0.76
CA SER A 43 -3.20 8.37 0.78
C SER A 43 -4.04 9.46 0.11
N ALA A 44 -4.41 9.21 -1.14
CA ALA A 44 -5.26 10.10 -1.93
C ALA A 44 -6.75 9.73 -1.72
N MET A 45 -7.31 10.14 -0.58
CA MET A 45 -8.74 9.98 -0.27
C MET A 45 -9.38 11.34 0.01
N PHE A 46 -10.57 11.57 -0.55
CA PHE A 46 -11.36 12.78 -0.35
C PHE A 46 -11.94 12.86 1.06
N ASP A 47 -12.58 11.78 1.52
CA ASP A 47 -13.13 11.70 2.87
C ASP A 47 -11.99 11.63 3.90
N HIS A 48 -11.93 12.65 4.76
CA HIS A 48 -10.85 12.81 5.73
C HIS A 48 -10.85 11.72 6.81
N GLU A 49 -12.03 11.30 7.27
CA GLU A 49 -12.14 10.30 8.34
C GLU A 49 -11.82 8.90 7.80
N ALA A 50 -12.24 8.57 6.58
CA ALA A 50 -11.83 7.37 5.87
C ALA A 50 -10.31 7.36 5.65
N ARG A 51 -9.72 8.50 5.27
CA ARG A 51 -8.26 8.66 5.12
C ARG A 51 -7.52 8.35 6.42
N LYS A 52 -7.94 8.96 7.53
CA LYS A 52 -7.36 8.71 8.86
C LYS A 52 -7.49 7.25 9.29
N LYS A 53 -8.66 6.66 9.08
CA LYS A 53 -8.91 5.24 9.39
C LYS A 53 -7.99 4.33 8.57
N SER A 54 -7.85 4.58 7.27
CA SER A 54 -6.96 3.81 6.40
C SER A 54 -5.51 3.91 6.84
N LEU A 55 -5.00 5.13 7.10
CA LEU A 55 -3.64 5.34 7.59
C LEU A 55 -3.40 4.66 8.95
N THR A 56 -4.39 4.68 9.84
CA THR A 56 -4.31 3.99 11.14
C THR A 56 -4.19 2.47 10.97
N LEU A 57 -4.93 1.89 10.02
CA LEU A 57 -4.86 0.46 9.72
C LEU A 57 -3.51 0.10 9.07
N ALA A 58 -3.02 0.90 8.12
CA ALA A 58 -1.70 0.72 7.52
C ALA A 58 -0.59 0.76 8.57
N ALA A 59 -0.63 1.74 9.49
CA ALA A 59 0.34 1.82 10.59
C ALA A 59 0.27 0.62 11.55
N LYS A 60 -0.92 0.08 11.80
CA LYS A 60 -1.08 -1.15 12.60
C LYS A 60 -0.51 -2.37 11.86
N ALA A 61 -0.76 -2.49 10.56
CA ALA A 61 -0.21 -3.56 9.73
C ALA A 61 1.33 -3.53 9.73
N MET A 62 1.92 -2.34 9.60
CA MET A 62 3.38 -2.15 9.59
C MET A 62 4.03 -2.50 10.93
N ARG A 63 3.42 -2.14 12.07
CA ARG A 63 3.97 -2.50 13.40
C ARG A 63 4.05 -4.00 13.68
N GLY A 64 3.31 -4.81 12.92
CA GLY A 64 3.31 -6.26 13.04
C GLY A 64 4.21 -6.98 12.04
N LEU A 65 5.01 -6.23 11.27
CA LEU A 65 6.06 -6.75 10.39
C LEU A 65 7.41 -6.72 11.12
#